data_AF-A0A524PYU7-F1
#
_entry.id   AF-A0A524PYU7-F1
#
_cell.length_a   1.000
_cell.length_b   1.000
_cell.length_c   1.000
_cell.angle_alpha   90.00
_cell.angle_beta   90.00
_cell.angle_gamma   90.00
#
_symmetry.space_group_name_H-M   'P 1'
#
loop_
_entity.id
_entity.type
_entity.pdbx_description
1 polymer ?
#
loop_
_entity_poly.entity_id
_entity_poly.type
_entity_poly.pdbx_seq_one_letter_code
_entity_poly.pdbx_strand_id
1 'polypeptide(L)'
;LLVRFSPNIVVIEQLFFGNNSRTAIVVGQARGVLLLATAENNLPTAEYTPMQVKQAITGYGQADKRQMQKMVAMLLNMREIPHPDDAADALAIAICYINSTRLTTMIQEQGGAR
;
A
#
# COMPACT_ATOMS: atom_id res chain seq x y z
N LEU A 1 5.04 -4.90 -16.30
CA LEU A 1 4.23 -5.39 -15.16
C LEU A 1 2.77 -4.95 -15.27
N LEU A 2 2.51 -3.63 -15.35
CA LEU A 2 1.15 -3.08 -15.50
C LEU A 2 0.36 -3.71 -16.67
N VAL A 3 0.97 -3.79 -17.86
CA VAL A 3 0.33 -4.44 -19.02
C VAL A 3 0.13 -5.95 -18.84
N ARG A 4 1.08 -6.63 -18.19
CA ARG A 4 1.06 -8.10 -18.04
C ARG A 4 -0.02 -8.56 -17.06
N PHE A 5 -0.20 -7.82 -15.97
CA PHE A 5 -1.11 -8.20 -14.88
C PHE A 5 -2.42 -7.40 -14.89
N SER A 6 -2.50 -6.32 -15.68
CA SER A 6 -3.69 -5.47 -15.84
C SER A 6 -4.42 -5.19 -14.53
N PRO A 7 -3.74 -4.64 -13.51
CA PRO A 7 -4.36 -4.41 -12.21
C PRO A 7 -5.47 -3.37 -12.33
N ASN A 8 -6.50 -3.45 -11.49
CA ASN A 8 -7.56 -2.44 -11.44
C ASN A 8 -7.11 -1.11 -10.79
N ILE A 9 -6.06 -1.16 -9.98
CA ILE A 9 -5.49 -0.01 -9.26
C ILE A 9 -4.02 -0.26 -8.95
N VAL A 10 -3.25 0.81 -8.81
CA VAL A 10 -1.89 0.76 -8.24
C VAL A 10 -1.88 1.46 -6.88
N VAL A 11 -1.28 0.81 -5.89
CA VAL A 11 -1.17 1.36 -4.53
C VAL A 11 0.29 1.65 -4.24
N ILE A 12 0.58 2.86 -3.74
CA ILE A 12 1.95 3.36 -3.55
C ILE A 12 2.11 3.83 -2.10
N GLU A 13 3.26 3.54 -1.49
CA GLU A 13 3.56 4.04 -0.16
C GLU A 13 3.79 5.55 -0.21
N GLN A 14 3.07 6.29 0.65
CA GLN A 14 3.22 7.72 0.78
C GLN A 14 4.51 8.02 1.55
N LEU A 15 5.42 8.72 0.90
CA LEU A 15 6.70 9.09 1.48
C LEU A 15 6.55 10.31 2.39
N PHE A 16 7.08 10.21 3.60
CA PHE A 16 7.39 11.38 4.42
C PHE A 16 8.87 11.71 4.27
N PHE A 17 9.14 12.88 3.71
CA PHE A 17 10.49 13.39 3.63
C PHE A 17 10.84 14.07 4.96
N GLY A 18 11.74 13.44 5.74
CA GLY A 18 12.45 14.10 6.84
C GLY A 18 13.56 15.03 6.32
N ASN A 19 14.50 15.41 7.18
CA ASN A 19 15.58 16.38 6.87
C ASN A 19 16.60 15.94 5.81
N ASN A 20 16.51 14.73 5.23
CA ASN A 20 17.49 14.24 4.24
C ASN A 20 17.02 14.47 2.80
N SER A 21 17.30 15.66 2.29
CA SER A 21 16.94 16.12 0.94
C SER A 21 17.54 15.28 -0.19
N ARG A 22 18.74 14.70 -0.02
CA ARG A 22 19.41 13.91 -1.06
C ARG A 22 18.66 12.61 -1.35
N THR A 23 18.30 11.87 -0.30
CA THR A 23 17.51 10.65 -0.44
C THR A 23 16.11 10.96 -0.96
N ALA A 24 15.52 12.07 -0.50
CA ALA A 24 14.21 12.52 -0.96
C ALA A 24 14.14 12.71 -2.48
N ILE A 25 15.16 13.33 -3.08
CA ILE A 25 15.22 13.55 -4.53
C ILE A 25 15.28 12.23 -5.31
N VAL A 26 16.14 11.30 -4.90
CA VAL A 26 16.32 10.01 -5.60
C VAL A 26 15.03 9.20 -5.57
N VAL A 27 14.39 9.09 -4.40
CA VAL A 27 13.12 8.37 -4.27
C VAL A 27 12.00 9.12 -5.00
N GLY A 28 12.00 10.45 -4.97
CA GLY A 28 11.06 11.29 -5.71
C GLY A 28 11.11 11.07 -7.22
N GLN A 29 12.31 10.90 -7.80
CA GLN A 29 12.47 10.57 -9.22
C GLN A 29 11.85 9.21 -9.56
N ALA A 30 12.13 8.17 -8.76
CA ALA A 30 11.55 6.84 -8.96
C ALA A 30 10.01 6.87 -8.86
N ARG A 31 9.47 7.60 -7.87
CA ARG A 31 8.02 7.79 -7.72
C ARG A 31 7.41 8.54 -8.90
N GLY A 32 8.08 9.56 -9.44
CA GLY A 32 7.64 10.28 -10.62
C GLY A 32 7.47 9.38 -11.83
N VAL A 33 8.44 8.49 -12.08
CA VAL A 33 8.35 7.48 -13.16
C VAL A 33 7.19 6.52 -12.92
N LEU A 34 6.97 6.08 -11.67
CA LEU A 34 5.87 5.19 -11.34
C LEU A 34 4.50 5.83 -11.60
N LEU A 35 4.30 7.08 -11.14
CA LEU A 35 3.06 7.84 -11.33
C LEU A 35 2.80 8.13 -12.81
N LEU A 36 3.84 8.45 -13.57
CA LEU A 36 3.73 8.63 -15.03
C LEU A 36 3.29 7.33 -15.70
N ALA A 37 3.95 6.21 -15.39
CA ALA A 37 3.62 4.92 -15.98
C ALA A 37 2.18 4.47 -15.64
N THR A 38 1.69 4.75 -14.42
CA THR A 38 0.29 4.46 -14.06
C THR A 38 -0.69 5.35 -14.83
N ALA A 39 -0.37 6.64 -14.99
CA ALA A 39 -1.21 7.59 -15.73
C ALA A 39 -1.29 7.23 -17.22
N GLU A 40 -0.18 6.88 -17.87
CA GLU A 40 -0.15 6.44 -19.27
C GLU A 40 -0.99 5.18 -19.52
N ASN A 41 -1.20 4.35 -18.49
CA ASN A 41 -2.03 3.15 -18.56
C ASN A 41 -3.48 3.38 -18.07
N ASN A 42 -3.88 4.63 -17.78
CA ASN A 42 -5.20 5.00 -17.23
C ASN A 42 -5.57 4.22 -15.96
N LEU A 43 -4.57 3.92 -15.12
CA LEU A 43 -4.79 3.19 -13.87
C LEU A 43 -4.99 4.17 -12.71
N PRO A 44 -6.04 4.01 -11.89
CA PRO A 44 -6.17 4.80 -10.67
C PRO A 44 -5.01 4.48 -9.71
N THR A 45 -4.66 5.46 -8.87
CA THR A 45 -3.61 5.34 -7.87
C THR A 45 -4.13 5.68 -6.48
N ALA A 46 -3.77 4.88 -5.48
CA ALA A 46 -4.03 5.16 -4.07
C ALA A 46 -2.73 5.23 -3.28
N GLU A 47 -2.70 6.06 -2.24
CA GLU A 47 -1.51 6.28 -1.42
C GLU A 47 -1.81 6.10 0.06
N TYR A 48 -0.88 5.45 0.76
CA TYR A 48 -0.99 5.24 2.21
C TYR A 48 0.34 5.47 2.90
N THR A 49 0.29 6.14 4.04
CA THR A 49 1.45 6.32 4.91
C THR A 49 1.88 5.00 5.56
N PRO A 50 3.16 4.84 5.95
CA PRO A 50 3.62 3.65 6.66
C PRO A 50 2.80 3.35 7.92
N MET A 51 2.35 4.40 8.61
CA MET A 51 1.51 4.27 9.80
C MET A 51 0.11 3.75 9.47
N GLN A 52 -0.51 4.20 8.38
CA GLN A 52 -1.79 3.69 7.92
C GLN A 52 -1.69 2.22 7.50
N VAL A 53 -0.62 1.85 6.79
CA VAL A 53 -0.38 0.45 6.39
C VAL A 53 -0.29 -0.45 7.61
N LYS A 54 0.53 -0.06 8.61
CA LYS A 54 0.63 -0.80 9.86
C LYS A 54 -0.70 -0.89 10.60
N GLN A 55 -1.39 0.24 10.75
CA GLN A 55 -2.70 0.29 11.42
C GLN A 55 -3.72 -0.63 10.75
N ALA A 56 -3.78 -0.66 9.42
CA ALA A 56 -4.74 -1.46 8.65
C ALA A 56 -4.47 -2.97 8.72
N ILE A 57 -3.24 -3.38 9.03
CA ILE A 57 -2.82 -4.80 9.04
C ILE A 57 -2.75 -5.35 10.47
N THR A 58 -2.18 -4.58 11.39
CA THR A 58 -1.89 -5.02 12.77
C THR A 58 -2.89 -4.48 13.79
N GLY A 59 -3.71 -3.49 13.41
CA GLY A 59 -4.55 -2.73 14.34
C GLY A 59 -3.79 -1.69 15.17
N TYR A 60 -2.47 -1.56 14.97
CA TYR A 60 -1.61 -0.63 15.70
C TYR A 60 -0.57 0.03 14.81
N GLY A 61 -0.72 1.34 14.57
CA GLY A 61 0.10 2.10 13.63
C GLY A 61 1.60 2.17 13.95
N GLN A 62 1.99 1.95 15.21
CA GLN A 62 3.40 1.90 15.63
C GLN A 62 3.96 0.48 15.71
N ALA A 63 3.26 -0.52 15.18
CA ALA A 63 3.77 -1.89 15.11
C ALA A 63 5.15 -1.95 14.43
N ASP A 64 5.98 -2.89 14.88
CA ASP A 64 7.27 -3.10 14.25
C ASP A 64 7.12 -3.73 12.86
N LYS A 65 8.15 -3.56 12.01
CA LYS A 65 8.10 -4.04 10.62
C LYS A 65 7.88 -5.55 10.55
N ARG A 66 8.48 -6.30 11.47
CA ARG A 66 8.41 -7.77 11.48
C ARG A 66 7.03 -8.26 11.91
N GLN A 67 6.36 -7.58 12.84
CA GLN A 67 4.97 -7.83 13.20
C GLN A 67 4.06 -7.67 12.00
N MET A 68 4.19 -6.56 11.26
CA MET A 68 3.42 -6.34 10.02
C MET A 68 3.65 -7.47 9.01
N GLN A 69 4.90 -7.85 8.75
CA GLN A 69 5.23 -8.93 7.82
C GLN A 69 4.65 -10.30 8.24
N LYS A 70 4.68 -10.62 9.54
CA LYS A 70 4.01 -11.82 10.07
C LYS A 70 2.49 -11.77 9.87
N MET A 71 1.87 -10.62 10.10
CA MET A 71 0.45 -10.43 9.87
C MET A 71 0.09 -10.61 8.40
N VAL A 72 0.91 -10.09 7.47
CA VAL A 72 0.72 -10.35 6.02
C VAL A 72 0.75 -11.84 5.71
N ALA A 73 1.74 -12.58 6.22
CA ALA A 73 1.80 -14.03 6.02
C ALA A 73 0.55 -14.75 6.56
N MET A 74 0.08 -14.37 7.75
CA MET A 74 -1.12 -14.94 8.35
C MET A 74 -2.39 -14.61 7.55
N LEU A 75 -2.56 -13.35 7.11
CA LEU A 75 -3.73 -12.91 6.33
C LEU A 75 -3.81 -13.60 4.97
N LEU A 76 -2.67 -13.93 4.37
CA LEU A 76 -2.58 -14.61 3.07
C LEU A 76 -2.39 -16.13 3.20
N ASN A 77 -2.48 -16.67 4.42
CA ASN A 77 -2.31 -18.08 4.73
C ASN A 77 -0.98 -18.68 4.19
N MET A 78 0.10 -17.90 4.29
CA MET A 78 1.44 -18.29 3.90
C MET A 78 2.17 -18.95 5.08
N ARG A 79 2.98 -19.99 4.79
CA ARG A 79 3.74 -20.72 5.82
C ARG A 79 4.87 -19.89 6.42
N GLU A 80 5.42 -18.98 5.64
CA GLU A 80 6.58 -18.16 5.99
C GLU A 80 6.35 -16.71 5.56
N ILE A 81 7.15 -15.81 6.11
CA ILE A 81 7.14 -14.40 5.71
C ILE A 81 7.57 -14.29 4.25
N PRO A 82 6.85 -13.53 3.39
CA PRO A 82 7.23 -13.34 2.01
C PRO A 82 8.65 -12.75 1.89
N HIS A 83 9.45 -13.33 1.01
CA HIS A 83 10.78 -12.83 0.67
C HIS A 83 10.84 -12.47 -0.83
N PRO A 84 11.59 -11.42 -1.22
CA PRO A 84 12.34 -10.49 -0.35
C PRO A 84 11.43 -9.56 0.47
N ASP A 85 11.99 -8.81 1.41
CA ASP A 85 11.22 -7.91 2.30
C ASP A 85 10.32 -6.94 1.52
N ASP A 86 10.76 -6.47 0.35
CA ASP A 86 9.98 -5.60 -0.54
C ASP A 86 8.68 -6.26 -1.02
N ALA A 87 8.65 -7.59 -1.18
CA ALA A 87 7.45 -8.33 -1.53
C ALA A 87 6.44 -8.33 -0.38
N ALA A 88 6.90 -8.48 0.87
CA ALA A 88 6.03 -8.39 2.04
C ALA A 88 5.46 -6.98 2.21
N ASP A 89 6.26 -5.94 1.96
CA ASP A 89 5.81 -4.54 2.01
C ASP A 89 4.80 -4.21 0.88
N ALA A 90 5.02 -4.74 -0.34
CA ALA A 90 4.07 -4.61 -1.44
C ALA A 90 2.74 -5.32 -1.17
N LEU A 91 2.77 -6.51 -0.55
CA LEU A 91 1.55 -7.21 -0.13
C LEU A 91 0.84 -6.47 1.00
N ALA A 92 1.59 -5.92 1.96
CA ALA A 92 1.06 -5.12 3.06
C ALA A 92 0.23 -3.95 2.53
N ILE A 93 0.79 -3.15 1.62
CA ILE A 93 0.08 -1.97 1.13
C ILE A 93 -1.14 -2.32 0.27
N ALA A 94 -1.09 -3.42 -0.48
CA ALA A 94 -2.25 -3.92 -1.21
C ALA A 94 -3.40 -4.33 -0.28
N ILE A 95 -3.09 -5.03 0.82
CA ILE A 95 -4.07 -5.39 1.86
C ILE A 95 -4.63 -4.13 2.53
N CYS A 96 -3.78 -3.14 2.82
CA CYS A 96 -4.19 -1.87 3.40
C CYS A 96 -5.26 -1.17 2.54
N TYR A 97 -5.05 -1.15 1.21
CA TYR A 97 -6.04 -0.60 0.28
C TYR A 97 -7.36 -1.36 0.33
N ILE A 98 -7.33 -2.70 0.20
CA ILE A 98 -8.52 -3.54 0.21
C ILE A 98 -9.34 -3.33 1.49
N ASN A 99 -8.68 -3.30 2.64
CA ASN A 99 -9.33 -3.08 3.94
C ASN A 99 -9.95 -1.68 4.03
N SER A 100 -9.23 -0.66 3.55
CA SER A 100 -9.66 0.74 3.60
C SER A 100 -10.86 1.00 2.69
N THR A 101 -10.80 0.54 1.43
CA THR A 101 -11.89 0.75 0.46
C THR A 101 -13.15 0.02 0.87
N ARG A 102 -13.06 -1.22 1.36
CA ARG A 102 -14.23 -1.99 1.82
C ARG A 102 -14.99 -1.24 2.92
N LEU A 103 -14.29 -0.68 3.89
CA LEU A 103 -14.90 0.10 4.97
C LEU A 103 -15.60 1.35 4.44
N THR A 104 -14.97 2.08 3.52
CA THR A 104 -15.57 3.28 2.92
C THR A 104 -16.84 2.94 2.13
N THR A 105 -16.81 1.88 1.31
CA THR A 105 -17.99 1.44 0.55
C THR A 105 -19.13 1.06 1.47
N MET A 106 -18.87 0.29 2.55
CA MET A 106 -19.91 -0.09 3.51
C MET A 106 -20.53 1.12 4.22
N ILE A 107 -19.72 2.13 4.55
CA ILE A 107 -20.22 3.38 5.15
C ILE A 107 -21.08 4.17 4.15
N GLN A 108 -20.67 4.24 2.89
CA GLN A 108 -21.42 4.93 1.84
C GLN A 108 -22.77 4.26 1.55
N GLU A 109 -22.81 2.93 1.51
CA GLU A 109 -24.05 2.16 1.34
C GLU A 109 -25.03 2.37 2.51
N GLN A 110 -24.54 2.50 3.74
CA GLN A 110 -25.36 2.82 4.90
C GLN A 110 -25.80 4.29 4.95
N GLY A 111 -25.00 5.21 4.40
CA GLY A 111 -25.30 6.63 4.32
C GLY A 111 -26.25 7.03 3.18
N GLY A 112 -26.31 6.23 2.10
CA GLY A 112 -27.17 6.45 0.93
C GLY A 112 -28.59 5.88 1.04
N ALA A 113 -28.92 5.22 2.15
CA ALA A 113 -30.26 4.68 2.44
C ALA A 113 -31.16 5.66 3.21
N ARG A 114 -30.99 6.96 2.99
CA ARG A 114 -31.84 8.03 3.55
C ARG A 114 -32.27 9.02 2.46
#